data_AF-A0A378JQV0-F1
#
_entry.id   AF-A0A378JQV0-F1
#
_cell.length_a   1.000
_cell.length_b   1.000
_cell.length_c   1.000
_cell.angle_alpha   90.00
_cell.angle_beta   90.00
_cell.angle_gamma   90.00
#
_symmetry.space_group_name_H-M   'P 1'
#
loop_
_entity.id
_entity.type
_entity.pdbx_description
1 polymer ?
#
loop_
_entity_poly.entity_id
_entity_poly.type
_entity_poly.pdbx_seq_one_letter_code
_entity_poly.pdbx_strand_id
1 'polypeptide(L)'
;MARIKPSLETVNYLLENLDKFGISRISDLTYLDSSFKLFVYSAIRPSAKSLTSSMGKGITIEDAKCSALMESVETFYAEEVLPDVSNTSLKNIISSNNYFIRPDQISSFVSISEEFPIDWCWGTLLNLQKEVLIPHCFLSLDSNNVMNRLVGQNSNGLASGNSFEEALIYSFWELNERISVKNNKKSELLVDKKFSFCIDDNIECIFYLYESPFCIPVVGCQIRNKSPLDIGKIFAGYASHSNIYFAMERALFEAIQSKVGVISGVRDDITDELYVRASKKTELKESPRIERMLLNYALYEISVSEEFKNIKNILSQHKKDLAYYCYIQSEITVLKSFLVDI
;
A
#
# COMPACT_ATOMS: atom_id res chain seq x y z
N MET A 1 4.91 8.40 13.45
CA MET A 1 4.25 8.96 12.24
C MET A 1 3.17 9.92 12.70
N ALA A 2 3.14 11.13 12.13
CA ALA A 2 2.12 12.10 12.46
C ALA A 2 0.77 11.65 11.89
N ARG A 3 0.03 10.85 12.66
CA ARG A 3 -1.43 10.77 12.50
C ARG A 3 -2.01 11.99 13.18
N ILE A 4 -3.11 12.53 12.67
CA ILE A 4 -3.74 13.69 13.34
C ILE A 4 -4.40 13.31 14.67
N LYS A 5 -4.66 12.02 14.88
CA LYS A 5 -5.30 11.46 16.09
C LYS A 5 -4.64 10.13 16.49
N PRO A 6 -4.69 9.74 17.79
CA PRO A 6 -4.19 8.45 18.25
C PRO A 6 -4.96 7.27 17.65
N SER A 7 -4.27 6.16 17.37
CA SER A 7 -4.87 4.95 16.80
C SER A 7 -6.03 4.40 17.63
N LEU A 8 -6.01 4.56 18.95
CA LEU A 8 -7.10 4.12 19.83
C LEU A 8 -8.43 4.82 19.50
N GLU A 9 -8.43 6.11 19.18
CA GLU A 9 -9.65 6.85 18.84
C GLU A 9 -10.25 6.32 17.54
N THR A 10 -9.41 6.13 16.51
CA THR A 10 -9.80 5.54 15.23
C THR A 10 -10.34 4.12 15.42
N VAL A 11 -9.67 3.30 16.24
CA VAL A 11 -10.10 1.92 16.52
C VAL A 11 -11.47 1.88 17.18
N ASN A 12 -11.74 2.74 18.17
CA ASN A 12 -13.04 2.77 18.84
C ASN A 12 -14.16 3.07 17.85
N TYR A 13 -13.99 4.08 17.00
CA TYR A 13 -14.96 4.37 15.94
C TYR A 13 -15.18 3.18 15.00
N LEU A 14 -14.12 2.50 14.56
CA LEU A 14 -14.22 1.35 13.66
C LEU A 14 -14.90 0.14 14.32
N LEU A 15 -14.60 -0.11 15.59
CA LEU A 15 -15.20 -1.21 16.36
C LEU A 15 -16.70 -1.02 16.59
N GLU A 16 -17.16 0.21 16.76
CA GLU A 16 -18.59 0.54 16.86
C GLU A 16 -19.34 0.35 15.52
N ASN A 17 -18.60 0.26 14.40
CA ASN A 17 -19.16 0.23 13.04
C ASN A 17 -18.78 -1.04 12.26
N LEU A 18 -18.37 -2.14 12.90
CA LEU A 18 -17.92 -3.35 12.20
C LEU A 18 -18.99 -3.92 11.25
N ASP A 19 -20.25 -3.98 11.70
CA ASP A 19 -21.37 -4.50 10.91
C ASP A 19 -21.59 -3.71 9.62
N LYS A 20 -21.43 -2.38 9.68
CA LYS A 20 -21.53 -1.48 8.50
C LYS A 20 -20.53 -1.88 7.42
N PHE A 21 -19.32 -2.28 7.82
CA PHE A 21 -18.25 -2.69 6.91
C PHE A 21 -18.25 -4.20 6.62
N GLY A 22 -19.19 -4.96 7.21
CA GLY A 22 -19.25 -6.42 7.05
C GLY A 22 -18.07 -7.16 7.70
N ILE A 23 -17.40 -6.55 8.69
CA ILE A 23 -16.27 -7.15 9.40
C ILE A 23 -16.84 -8.05 10.50
N SER A 24 -16.69 -9.36 10.32
CA SER A 24 -17.24 -10.37 11.25
C SER A 24 -16.32 -10.65 12.43
N ARG A 25 -15.00 -10.50 12.24
CA ARG A 25 -13.98 -10.94 13.19
C ARG A 25 -12.71 -10.13 13.07
N ILE A 26 -12.01 -10.00 14.19
CA ILE A 26 -10.65 -9.48 14.29
C ILE A 26 -9.82 -10.53 15.04
N SER A 27 -8.72 -10.96 14.46
CA SER A 27 -7.87 -12.03 14.99
C SER A 27 -6.48 -11.53 15.31
N ASP A 28 -5.95 -11.93 16.47
CA ASP A 28 -4.56 -11.70 16.84
C ASP A 28 -3.69 -12.82 16.24
N LEU A 29 -2.74 -12.45 15.39
CA LEU A 29 -1.81 -13.35 14.71
C LEU A 29 -0.39 -13.23 15.27
N THR A 30 -0.17 -12.39 16.28
CA THR A 30 1.15 -12.03 16.82
C THR A 30 1.96 -13.26 17.24
N TYR A 31 1.30 -14.25 17.87
CA TYR A 31 1.98 -15.42 18.41
C TYR A 31 2.26 -16.53 17.38
N LEU A 32 1.91 -16.31 16.10
CA LEU A 32 2.34 -17.20 15.02
C LEU A 32 3.84 -17.04 14.72
N ASP A 33 4.43 -15.89 15.08
CA ASP A 33 5.87 -15.66 15.01
C ASP A 33 6.34 -14.78 16.17
N SER A 34 6.91 -15.39 17.20
CA SER A 34 7.40 -14.68 18.38
C SER A 34 8.79 -14.09 18.21
N SER A 35 9.41 -14.17 17.03
CA SER A 35 10.76 -13.66 16.79
C SER A 35 10.84 -12.13 16.68
N PHE A 36 9.71 -11.44 16.74
CA PHE A 36 9.63 -9.99 16.62
C PHE A 36 8.72 -9.38 17.70
N LYS A 37 9.07 -8.18 18.16
CA LYS A 37 8.20 -7.37 19.02
C LYS A 37 7.25 -6.51 18.17
N LEU A 38 6.46 -7.15 17.33
CA LEU A 38 5.48 -6.50 16.45
C LEU A 38 4.14 -7.21 16.60
N PHE A 39 3.08 -6.45 16.82
CA PHE A 39 1.72 -7.00 16.81
C PHE A 39 1.23 -7.12 15.37
N VAL A 40 0.63 -8.27 15.06
CA VAL A 40 0.02 -8.53 13.76
C VAL A 40 -1.41 -8.99 13.98
N TYR A 41 -2.35 -8.33 13.31
CA TYR A 41 -3.77 -8.60 13.40
C TYR A 41 -4.36 -8.86 12.01
N SER A 42 -5.52 -9.50 11.94
CA SER A 42 -6.31 -9.64 10.71
C SER A 42 -7.77 -9.28 10.97
N ALA A 43 -8.39 -8.55 10.04
CA ALA A 43 -9.82 -8.25 9.99
C ALA A 43 -10.48 -9.07 8.88
N ILE A 44 -11.59 -9.73 9.18
CA ILE A 44 -12.22 -10.73 8.31
C ILE A 44 -13.60 -10.26 7.84
N ARG A 45 -13.76 -10.11 6.53
CA ARG A 45 -15.01 -9.80 5.82
C ARG A 45 -15.42 -11.01 4.95
N PRO A 46 -16.25 -11.94 5.46
CA PRO A 46 -16.58 -13.19 4.75
C PRO A 46 -17.29 -12.97 3.41
N SER A 47 -18.05 -11.88 3.29
CA SER A 47 -18.79 -11.51 2.09
C SER A 47 -18.06 -10.47 1.23
N ALA A 48 -16.75 -10.29 1.42
CA ALA A 48 -15.94 -9.39 0.58
C ALA A 48 -16.01 -9.83 -0.89
N LYS A 49 -15.99 -8.86 -1.80
CA LYS A 49 -15.99 -9.10 -3.25
C LYS A 49 -14.57 -9.27 -3.82
N SER A 50 -13.54 -9.08 -2.99
CA SER A 50 -12.12 -9.27 -3.30
C SER A 50 -11.46 -10.24 -2.31
N LEU A 51 -10.52 -9.78 -1.49
CA LEU A 51 -9.89 -10.56 -0.43
C LEU A 51 -10.74 -10.49 0.84
N THR A 52 -10.92 -11.64 1.49
CA THR A 52 -11.74 -11.76 2.71
C THR A 52 -11.00 -11.38 3.99
N SER A 53 -9.67 -11.30 3.95
CA SER A 53 -8.80 -10.96 5.08
C SER A 53 -7.92 -9.76 4.75
N SER A 54 -7.97 -8.74 5.61
CA SER A 54 -7.07 -7.58 5.60
C SER A 54 -6.15 -7.67 6.81
N MET A 55 -4.86 -7.40 6.63
CA MET A 55 -3.88 -7.57 7.71
C MET A 55 -3.39 -6.24 8.26
N GLY A 56 -3.13 -6.20 9.56
CA GLY A 56 -2.61 -5.02 10.24
C GLY A 56 -1.33 -5.31 10.98
N LYS A 57 -0.50 -4.28 11.11
CA LYS A 57 0.81 -4.35 11.74
C LYS A 57 1.06 -3.10 12.59
N GLY A 58 1.67 -3.26 13.75
CA GLY A 58 1.91 -2.13 14.65
C GLY A 58 2.75 -2.47 15.89
N ILE A 59 3.35 -1.43 16.47
CA ILE A 59 4.15 -1.54 17.71
C ILE A 59 3.25 -1.73 18.93
N THR A 60 2.03 -1.19 18.87
CA THR A 60 0.97 -1.39 19.87
C THR A 60 -0.15 -2.25 19.30
N ILE A 61 -0.96 -2.82 20.18
CA ILE A 61 -2.16 -3.58 19.78
C ILE A 61 -3.12 -2.68 19.01
N GLU A 62 -3.26 -1.44 19.45
CA GLU A 62 -4.14 -0.42 18.86
C GLU A 62 -3.68 -0.08 17.44
N ASP A 63 -2.38 0.11 17.21
CA ASP A 63 -1.84 0.37 15.88
C ASP A 63 -2.08 -0.80 14.92
N ALA A 64 -1.83 -2.03 15.38
CA ALA A 64 -2.02 -3.23 14.56
C ALA A 64 -3.50 -3.45 14.21
N LYS A 65 -4.41 -3.31 15.19
CA LYS A 65 -5.86 -3.36 14.94
C LYS A 65 -6.31 -2.25 14.01
N CYS A 66 -5.86 -1.02 14.25
CA CYS A 66 -6.19 0.11 13.40
C CYS A 66 -5.77 -0.14 11.95
N SER A 67 -4.56 -0.65 11.73
CA SER A 67 -4.05 -0.99 10.40
C SER A 67 -4.92 -2.05 9.73
N ALA A 68 -5.29 -3.13 10.43
CA ALA A 68 -6.11 -4.20 9.86
C ALA A 68 -7.52 -3.72 9.48
N LEU A 69 -8.13 -2.93 10.36
CA LEU A 69 -9.47 -2.40 10.17
C LEU A 69 -9.52 -1.36 9.05
N MET A 70 -8.56 -0.43 9.02
CA MET A 70 -8.47 0.60 7.98
C MET A 70 -8.26 -0.01 6.59
N GLU A 71 -7.38 -1.00 6.44
CA GLU A 71 -7.20 -1.74 5.18
C GLU A 71 -8.49 -2.48 4.74
N SER A 72 -9.24 -3.02 5.71
CA SER A 72 -10.53 -3.67 5.44
C SER A 72 -11.60 -2.70 4.97
N VAL A 73 -11.62 -1.50 5.54
CA VAL A 73 -12.54 -0.41 5.17
C VAL A 73 -12.17 0.21 3.82
N GLU A 74 -10.89 0.40 3.54
CA GLU A 74 -10.40 0.80 2.21
C GLU A 74 -10.95 -0.15 1.13
N THR A 75 -10.76 -1.45 1.35
CA THR A 75 -11.22 -2.48 0.44
C THR A 75 -12.75 -2.49 0.31
N PHE A 76 -13.48 -2.30 1.42
CA PHE A 76 -14.96 -2.19 1.41
C PHE A 76 -15.43 -1.09 0.46
N TYR A 77 -14.90 0.13 0.61
CA TYR A 77 -15.32 1.24 -0.23
C TYR A 77 -14.96 1.04 -1.71
N ALA A 78 -13.82 0.42 -1.98
CA ALA A 78 -13.43 0.09 -3.35
C ALA A 78 -14.28 -1.04 -3.95
N GLU A 79 -14.86 -1.94 -3.16
CA GLU A 79 -15.77 -3.00 -3.63
C GLU A 79 -17.20 -2.51 -3.90
N GLU A 80 -17.60 -1.41 -3.28
CA GLU A 80 -18.96 -0.85 -3.37
C GLU A 80 -19.04 0.39 -4.29
N VAL A 81 -17.93 0.81 -4.89
CA VAL A 81 -17.91 1.98 -5.77
C VAL A 81 -18.79 1.78 -7.00
N LEU A 82 -19.66 2.75 -7.25
CA LEU A 82 -20.52 2.79 -8.43
C LEU A 82 -20.01 3.83 -9.42
N PRO A 83 -20.24 3.63 -10.73
CA PRO A 83 -19.84 4.60 -11.73
C PRO A 83 -20.77 5.82 -11.75
N ASP A 84 -20.19 7.00 -11.97
CA ASP A 84 -20.93 8.26 -12.16
C ASP A 84 -21.42 8.41 -13.60
N VAL A 85 -20.66 7.86 -14.56
CA VAL A 85 -20.98 7.89 -15.98
C VAL A 85 -20.83 6.49 -16.54
N SER A 86 -21.94 5.87 -16.94
CA SER A 86 -21.94 4.50 -17.44
C SER A 86 -21.87 4.41 -18.96
N ASN A 87 -21.40 3.26 -19.45
CA ASN A 87 -21.50 2.84 -20.84
C ASN A 87 -21.02 3.90 -21.86
N THR A 88 -19.88 4.53 -21.57
CA THR A 88 -19.32 5.60 -22.39
C THR A 88 -17.93 5.23 -22.90
N SER A 89 -17.73 5.32 -24.21
CA SER A 89 -16.45 4.97 -24.83
C SER A 89 -15.40 6.07 -24.64
N LEU A 90 -14.12 5.70 -24.69
CA LEU A 90 -13.01 6.66 -24.59
C LEU A 90 -13.07 7.71 -25.71
N LYS A 91 -13.50 7.32 -26.93
CA LYS A 91 -13.73 8.25 -28.03
C LYS A 91 -14.74 9.36 -27.68
N ASN A 92 -15.83 9.00 -27.01
CA ASN A 92 -16.82 9.98 -26.56
C ASN A 92 -16.25 10.88 -25.46
N ILE A 93 -15.46 10.33 -24.52
CA ILE A 93 -14.78 11.12 -23.50
C ILE A 93 -13.81 12.13 -24.12
N ILE A 94 -13.02 11.73 -25.11
CA ILE A 94 -12.11 12.64 -25.84
C ILE A 94 -12.88 13.81 -26.45
N SER A 95 -14.09 13.56 -26.99
CA SER A 95 -14.93 14.61 -27.57
C SER A 95 -15.53 15.59 -26.56
N SER A 96 -15.56 15.24 -25.27
CA SER A 96 -16.21 16.03 -24.20
C SER A 96 -15.34 17.17 -23.66
N ASN A 97 -14.09 17.31 -24.11
CA ASN A 97 -13.12 18.32 -23.66
C ASN A 97 -12.85 18.35 -22.13
N ASN A 98 -13.14 17.25 -21.44
CA ASN A 98 -12.82 17.05 -20.03
C ASN A 98 -11.41 16.49 -19.86
N TYR A 99 -10.81 16.66 -18.68
CA TYR A 99 -9.63 15.87 -18.31
C TYR A 99 -10.07 14.42 -18.10
N PHE A 100 -9.21 13.47 -18.47
CA PHE A 100 -9.45 12.05 -18.23
C PHE A 100 -8.12 11.32 -18.07
N ILE A 101 -8.15 10.19 -17.36
CA ILE A 101 -7.02 9.26 -17.32
C ILE A 101 -7.24 8.18 -18.38
N ARG A 102 -6.26 7.99 -19.27
CA ARG A 102 -6.36 6.89 -20.22
C ARG A 102 -6.08 5.54 -19.53
N PRO A 103 -6.86 4.49 -19.82
CA PRO A 103 -6.60 3.15 -19.27
C PRO A 103 -5.18 2.62 -19.51
N ASP A 104 -4.60 2.91 -20.67
CA ASP A 104 -3.26 2.46 -21.07
C ASP A 104 -2.13 3.19 -20.30
N GLN A 105 -2.41 4.34 -19.70
CA GLN A 105 -1.46 5.05 -18.82
C GLN A 105 -1.39 4.43 -17.43
N ILE A 106 -2.47 3.81 -16.96
CA ILE A 106 -2.53 3.17 -15.63
C ILE A 106 -1.88 1.79 -15.66
N SER A 107 -2.22 0.99 -16.67
CA SER A 107 -1.68 -0.37 -16.83
C SER A 107 -1.24 -0.61 -18.26
N SER A 108 0.08 -0.76 -18.45
CA SER A 108 0.69 -1.05 -19.75
C SER A 108 0.27 -2.40 -20.36
N PHE A 109 -0.36 -3.27 -19.57
CA PHE A 109 -0.83 -4.58 -20.01
C PHE A 109 -2.27 -4.57 -20.53
N VAL A 110 -2.97 -3.45 -20.36
CA VAL A 110 -4.38 -3.31 -20.69
C VAL A 110 -4.50 -2.48 -21.95
N SER A 111 -5.13 -3.05 -22.98
CA SER A 111 -5.54 -2.33 -24.18
C SER A 111 -7.05 -2.43 -24.32
N ILE A 112 -7.73 -1.31 -24.08
CA ILE A 112 -9.18 -1.18 -24.29
C ILE A 112 -9.37 -0.41 -25.59
N SER A 113 -10.17 -0.97 -26.50
CA SER A 113 -10.54 -0.27 -27.74
C SER A 113 -11.22 1.06 -27.42
N GLU A 114 -10.85 2.13 -28.13
CA GLU A 114 -11.42 3.46 -27.87
C GLU A 114 -12.93 3.56 -28.12
N GLU A 115 -13.48 2.62 -28.91
CA GLU A 115 -14.91 2.49 -29.21
C GLU A 115 -15.65 1.64 -28.18
N PHE A 116 -14.94 0.81 -27.40
CA PHE A 116 -15.56 -0.06 -26.42
C PHE A 116 -16.06 0.79 -25.24
N PRO A 117 -17.36 0.69 -24.89
CA PRO A 117 -17.91 1.48 -23.81
C PRO A 117 -17.44 0.94 -22.46
N ILE A 118 -16.98 1.84 -21.59
CA ILE A 118 -16.63 1.53 -20.19
C ILE A 118 -17.31 2.53 -19.27
N ASP A 119 -17.24 2.24 -17.98
CA ASP A 119 -17.79 3.10 -16.94
C ASP A 119 -16.71 4.02 -16.37
N TRP A 120 -17.11 5.20 -15.92
CA TRP A 120 -16.23 6.27 -15.45
C TRP A 120 -16.75 6.88 -14.14
N CYS A 121 -15.83 7.45 -13.37
CA CYS A 121 -16.12 8.21 -12.16
C CYS A 121 -15.45 9.58 -12.23
N TRP A 122 -16.05 10.59 -11.61
CA TRP A 122 -15.45 11.91 -11.47
C TRP A 122 -14.47 11.92 -10.30
N GLY A 123 -13.21 12.22 -10.61
CA GLY A 123 -12.16 12.51 -9.66
C GLY A 123 -11.70 13.97 -9.75
N THR A 124 -10.63 14.29 -9.03
CA THR A 124 -10.04 15.63 -9.00
C THR A 124 -8.53 15.57 -9.17
N LEU A 125 -7.97 16.48 -9.96
CA LEU A 125 -6.53 16.73 -10.04
C LEU A 125 -6.07 17.59 -8.86
N LEU A 126 -5.13 17.10 -8.07
CA LEU A 126 -4.73 17.69 -6.79
C LEU A 126 -4.12 19.09 -6.91
N ASN A 127 -3.22 19.33 -7.85
CA ASN A 127 -2.58 20.63 -8.02
C ASN A 127 -3.41 21.52 -8.94
N LEU A 128 -3.91 20.98 -10.05
CA LEU A 128 -4.71 21.73 -11.02
C LEU A 128 -6.10 22.11 -10.49
N GLN A 129 -6.64 21.38 -9.51
CA GLN A 129 -7.98 21.59 -8.94
C GLN A 129 -9.07 21.54 -10.03
N LYS A 130 -8.95 20.56 -10.94
CA LYS A 130 -9.90 20.33 -12.03
C LYS A 130 -10.51 18.94 -11.93
N GLU A 131 -11.74 18.82 -12.37
CA GLU A 131 -12.42 17.53 -12.51
C GLU A 131 -11.74 16.69 -13.59
N VAL A 132 -11.60 15.40 -13.30
CA VAL A 132 -10.97 14.42 -14.20
C VAL A 132 -11.80 13.14 -14.20
N LEU A 133 -12.07 12.59 -15.38
CA LEU A 133 -12.73 11.29 -15.51
C LEU A 133 -11.72 10.16 -15.32
N ILE A 134 -12.04 9.26 -14.39
CA ILE A 134 -11.23 8.09 -14.04
C ILE A 134 -12.03 6.85 -14.45
N PRO A 135 -11.45 5.88 -15.17
CA PRO A 135 -12.18 4.66 -15.50
C PRO A 135 -12.53 3.88 -14.22
N HIS A 136 -13.80 3.54 -14.06
CA HIS A 136 -14.35 2.87 -12.87
C HIS A 136 -13.63 1.56 -12.56
N CYS A 137 -13.22 0.82 -13.59
CA CYS A 137 -12.53 -0.46 -13.45
C CYS A 137 -11.14 -0.37 -12.78
N PHE A 138 -10.55 0.82 -12.67
CA PHE A 138 -9.33 1.05 -11.88
C PHE A 138 -9.61 1.55 -10.46
N LEU A 139 -10.84 1.94 -10.15
CA LEU A 139 -11.28 2.32 -8.81
C LEU A 139 -11.89 1.14 -8.06
N SER A 140 -12.56 0.26 -8.78
CA SER A 140 -13.30 -0.86 -8.20
C SER A 140 -12.40 -2.06 -7.90
N LEU A 141 -12.60 -2.66 -6.72
CA LEU A 141 -12.05 -3.96 -6.32
C LEU A 141 -13.10 -5.09 -6.37
N ASP A 142 -14.32 -4.82 -6.83
CA ASP A 142 -15.33 -5.88 -7.03
C ASP A 142 -14.86 -6.90 -8.08
N SER A 143 -14.40 -8.06 -7.61
CA SER A 143 -13.93 -9.16 -8.48
C SER A 143 -15.06 -9.88 -9.19
N ASN A 144 -16.32 -9.61 -8.86
CA ASN A 144 -17.47 -10.15 -9.60
C ASN A 144 -17.66 -9.45 -10.94
N ASN A 145 -17.21 -8.20 -11.05
CA ASN A 145 -17.25 -7.43 -12.29
C ASN A 145 -16.20 -7.97 -13.28
N VAL A 146 -16.67 -8.36 -14.47
CA VAL A 146 -15.82 -8.94 -15.52
C VAL A 146 -14.75 -7.95 -15.99
N MET A 147 -15.09 -6.67 -16.13
CA MET A 147 -14.14 -5.65 -16.59
C MET A 147 -12.96 -5.52 -15.64
N ASN A 148 -13.23 -5.47 -14.33
CA ASN A 148 -12.19 -5.35 -13.30
C ASN A 148 -11.19 -6.52 -13.36
N ARG A 149 -11.69 -7.74 -13.61
CA ARG A 149 -10.85 -8.93 -13.80
C ARG A 149 -9.99 -8.85 -15.06
N LEU A 150 -10.54 -8.33 -16.15
CA LEU A 150 -9.83 -8.21 -17.43
C LEU A 150 -8.71 -7.16 -17.38
N VAL A 151 -8.92 -6.05 -16.66
CA VAL A 151 -7.90 -4.99 -16.55
C VAL A 151 -6.85 -5.26 -15.47
N GLY A 152 -7.04 -6.29 -14.65
CA GLY A 152 -6.14 -6.61 -13.55
C GLY A 152 -6.25 -5.60 -12.41
N GLN A 153 -7.40 -5.59 -11.74
CA GLN A 153 -7.63 -4.77 -10.54
C GLN A 153 -6.50 -4.93 -9.51
N ASN A 154 -6.12 -3.81 -8.89
CA ASN A 154 -5.14 -3.77 -7.81
C ASN A 154 -5.49 -2.62 -6.86
N SER A 155 -4.96 -2.66 -5.65
CA SER A 155 -5.18 -1.66 -4.61
C SER A 155 -4.20 -0.49 -4.66
N ASN A 156 -3.37 -0.36 -5.71
CA ASN A 156 -2.31 0.66 -5.73
C ASN A 156 -2.88 2.07 -5.54
N GLY A 157 -2.35 2.79 -4.57
CA GLY A 157 -2.75 4.17 -4.29
C GLY A 157 -4.11 4.28 -3.60
N LEU A 158 -4.73 3.17 -3.21
CA LEU A 158 -5.89 3.16 -2.31
C LEU A 158 -5.36 3.33 -0.89
N ALA A 159 -5.84 4.35 -0.20
CA ALA A 159 -5.42 4.60 1.17
C ALA A 159 -6.52 5.27 1.97
N SER A 160 -6.41 5.13 3.28
CA SER A 160 -7.25 5.79 4.26
C SER A 160 -6.45 6.58 5.27
N GLY A 161 -7.15 7.48 5.96
CA GLY A 161 -6.58 8.31 7.00
C GLY A 161 -7.68 9.00 7.81
N ASN A 162 -7.30 9.63 8.91
CA ASN A 162 -8.23 10.40 9.73
C ASN A 162 -8.56 11.78 9.11
N SER A 163 -7.81 12.19 8.08
CA SER A 163 -8.12 13.36 7.25
C SER A 163 -7.85 13.06 5.78
N PHE A 164 -8.30 13.99 4.92
CA PHE A 164 -7.99 13.94 3.49
C PHE A 164 -6.48 13.98 3.22
N GLU A 165 -5.76 14.88 3.86
CA GLU A 165 -4.31 15.03 3.71
C GLU A 165 -3.57 13.76 4.14
N GLU A 166 -3.98 13.15 5.27
CA GLU A 166 -3.38 11.92 5.75
C GLU A 166 -3.56 10.77 4.75
N ALA A 167 -4.80 10.54 4.27
CA ALA A 167 -5.08 9.52 3.27
C ALA A 167 -4.30 9.76 1.96
N LEU A 168 -4.20 11.02 1.53
CA LEU A 168 -3.49 11.39 0.31
C LEU A 168 -1.98 11.17 0.43
N ILE A 169 -1.36 11.50 1.57
CA ILE A 169 0.07 11.23 1.83
C ILE A 169 0.35 9.73 1.70
N TYR A 170 -0.44 8.87 2.35
CA TYR A 170 -0.25 7.42 2.27
C TYR A 170 -0.44 6.91 0.84
N SER A 171 -1.47 7.39 0.13
CA SER A 171 -1.71 7.01 -1.28
C SER A 171 -0.51 7.34 -2.16
N PHE A 172 0.13 8.50 -1.94
CA PHE A 172 1.28 8.93 -2.71
C PHE A 172 2.55 8.14 -2.37
N TRP A 173 2.80 7.89 -1.09
CA TRP A 173 3.95 7.08 -0.67
C TRP A 173 3.86 5.66 -1.22
N GLU A 174 2.69 5.05 -1.22
CA GLU A 174 2.49 3.73 -1.82
C GLU A 174 2.75 3.75 -3.33
N LEU A 175 2.24 4.76 -4.06
CA LEU A 175 2.52 4.91 -5.49
C LEU A 175 4.02 5.07 -5.77
N ASN A 176 4.70 5.91 -5.00
CA ASN A 176 6.15 6.11 -5.13
C ASN A 176 6.94 4.82 -4.85
N GLU A 177 6.55 4.08 -3.81
CA GLU A 177 7.12 2.78 -3.48
C GLU A 177 6.97 1.80 -4.65
N ARG A 178 5.75 1.59 -5.15
CA ARG A 178 5.48 0.61 -6.22
C ARG A 178 6.21 0.93 -7.51
N ILE A 179 6.31 2.20 -7.89
CA ILE A 179 7.07 2.63 -9.07
C ILE A 179 8.57 2.33 -8.89
N SER A 180 9.11 2.66 -7.72
CA SER A 180 10.54 2.48 -7.42
C SER A 180 10.91 0.99 -7.36
N VAL A 181 10.07 0.16 -6.72
CA VAL A 181 10.28 -1.29 -6.62
C VAL A 181 10.21 -1.96 -7.99
N LYS A 182 9.27 -1.53 -8.86
CA LYS A 182 9.14 -2.05 -10.24
C LYS A 182 10.39 -1.77 -11.09
N ASN A 183 11.04 -0.63 -10.89
CA ASN A 183 12.30 -0.29 -11.59
C ASN A 183 13.47 -1.20 -11.18
N ASN A 184 13.39 -1.81 -9.98
CA ASN A 184 14.36 -2.76 -9.42
C ASN A 184 15.83 -2.29 -9.43
N LYS A 185 16.04 -0.97 -9.47
CA LYS A 185 17.35 -0.34 -9.26
C LYS A 185 17.52 -0.05 -7.78
N LYS A 186 18.41 -0.80 -7.14
CA LYS A 186 18.60 -0.72 -5.69
C LYS A 186 20.05 -0.92 -5.28
N SER A 187 20.39 -0.36 -4.13
CA SER A 187 21.66 -0.58 -3.43
C SER A 187 21.40 -1.12 -2.03
N GLU A 188 22.27 -2.00 -1.54
CA GLU A 188 22.16 -2.52 -0.18
C GLU A 188 22.49 -1.43 0.85
N LEU A 189 21.66 -1.29 1.87
CA LEU A 189 21.82 -0.34 2.95
C LEU A 189 22.58 -0.95 4.13
N LEU A 190 23.67 -0.30 4.53
CA LEU A 190 24.34 -0.63 5.79
C LEU A 190 23.61 0.03 6.94
N VAL A 191 23.09 -0.81 7.83
CA VAL A 191 22.27 -0.37 8.96
C VAL A 191 23.13 -0.29 10.22
N ASP A 192 23.10 0.87 10.89
CA ASP A 192 23.72 1.05 12.21
C ASP A 192 23.06 0.11 13.22
N LYS A 193 23.85 -0.45 14.15
CA LYS A 193 23.37 -1.22 15.31
C LYS A 193 22.31 -0.48 16.13
N LYS A 194 22.27 0.85 16.06
CA LYS A 194 21.26 1.69 16.71
C LYS A 194 19.85 1.54 16.13
N PHE A 195 19.71 1.11 14.88
CA PHE A 195 18.42 0.72 14.29
C PHE A 195 17.99 -0.59 14.95
N SER A 196 17.45 -0.46 16.16
CA SER A 196 17.15 -1.56 17.05
C SER A 196 15.65 -1.73 17.15
N PHE A 197 15.06 -2.33 16.12
CA PHE A 197 13.89 -3.17 16.39
C PHE A 197 14.40 -4.45 17.07
N CYS A 198 13.72 -4.92 18.11
CA CYS A 198 14.09 -6.19 18.75
C CYS A 198 13.80 -7.34 17.78
N ILE A 199 14.79 -7.65 16.95
CA ILE A 199 14.83 -8.80 16.07
C ILE A 199 15.58 -9.89 16.82
N ASP A 200 15.01 -11.10 16.87
CA ASP A 200 15.71 -12.27 17.40
C ASP A 200 17.02 -12.51 16.65
N ASP A 201 18.09 -12.90 17.36
CA ASP A 201 19.39 -13.20 16.76
C ASP A 201 19.32 -14.29 15.68
N ASN A 202 18.26 -15.10 15.67
CA ASN A 202 17.98 -16.13 14.67
C ASN A 202 17.40 -15.59 13.37
N ILE A 203 17.17 -14.29 13.24
CA ILE A 203 16.67 -13.67 12.02
C ILE A 203 17.77 -12.83 11.38
N GLU A 204 17.95 -13.05 10.08
CA GLU A 204 18.76 -12.22 9.22
C GLU A 204 17.86 -11.18 8.54
N CYS A 205 18.31 -9.94 8.52
CA CYS A 205 17.57 -8.81 7.97
C CYS A 205 18.49 -7.99 7.07
N ILE A 206 18.07 -7.78 5.82
CA ILE A 206 18.82 -7.02 4.82
C ILE A 206 17.94 -5.91 4.27
N PHE A 207 18.48 -4.70 4.19
CA PHE A 207 17.77 -3.53 3.69
C PHE A 207 18.33 -3.09 2.33
N TYR A 208 17.46 -2.57 1.48
CA TYR A 208 17.81 -2.05 0.17
C TYR A 208 17.18 -0.67 -0.02
N LEU A 209 17.95 0.29 -0.51
CA LEU A 209 17.46 1.58 -0.96
C LEU A 209 17.15 1.50 -2.45
N TYR A 210 15.93 1.84 -2.83
CA TYR A 210 15.51 1.88 -4.22
C TYR A 210 15.68 3.29 -4.80
N GLU A 211 16.08 3.36 -6.07
CA GLU A 211 16.10 4.61 -6.82
C GLU A 211 14.66 5.11 -6.99
N SER A 212 14.37 6.26 -6.41
CA SER A 212 13.04 6.87 -6.35
C SER A 212 12.93 8.02 -7.34
N PRO A 213 11.85 8.08 -8.16
CA PRO A 213 11.65 9.14 -9.14
C PRO A 213 11.38 10.51 -8.49
N PHE A 214 10.98 10.54 -7.21
CA PHE A 214 10.57 11.75 -6.49
C PHE A 214 11.57 12.20 -5.42
N CYS A 215 12.77 11.60 -5.38
CA CYS A 215 13.77 11.84 -4.33
C CYS A 215 13.24 11.59 -2.90
N ILE A 216 12.14 10.85 -2.75
CA ILE A 216 11.61 10.38 -1.47
C ILE A 216 12.12 8.97 -1.24
N PRO A 217 12.71 8.66 -0.07
CA PRO A 217 13.21 7.33 0.24
C PRO A 217 12.18 6.23 0.00
N VAL A 218 12.64 5.16 -0.66
CA VAL A 218 11.93 3.89 -0.78
C VAL A 218 12.87 2.78 -0.33
N VAL A 219 12.46 2.05 0.70
CA VAL A 219 13.26 0.99 1.31
C VAL A 219 12.55 -0.35 1.13
N GLY A 220 13.31 -1.36 0.72
CA GLY A 220 12.89 -2.75 0.85
C GLY A 220 13.62 -3.43 2.00
N CYS A 221 12.94 -4.30 2.72
CA CYS A 221 13.49 -5.14 3.76
C CYS A 221 13.28 -6.61 3.37
N GLN A 222 14.30 -7.43 3.53
CA GLN A 222 14.23 -8.89 3.40
C GLN A 222 14.57 -9.54 4.72
N ILE A 223 13.71 -10.45 5.19
CA ILE A 223 13.93 -11.24 6.40
C ILE A 223 14.02 -12.72 6.08
N ARG A 224 14.89 -13.43 6.81
CA ARG A 224 15.07 -14.88 6.70
C ARG A 224 15.45 -15.47 8.04
N ASN A 225 14.89 -16.63 8.38
CA ASN A 225 15.33 -17.40 9.54
C ASN A 225 16.69 -18.06 9.26
N LYS A 226 17.63 -17.93 10.19
CA LYS A 226 18.98 -18.53 10.12
C LYS A 226 18.93 -20.05 10.33
N SER A 227 17.95 -20.53 11.10
CA SER A 227 17.77 -21.96 11.35
C SER A 227 17.36 -22.68 10.06
N PRO A 228 18.06 -23.75 9.65
CA PRO A 228 17.69 -24.53 8.48
C PRO A 228 16.42 -25.38 8.69
N LEU A 229 15.91 -25.46 9.93
CA LEU A 229 14.69 -26.19 10.28
C LEU A 229 13.42 -25.35 10.08
N ASP A 230 13.58 -24.03 9.98
CA ASP A 230 12.47 -23.12 9.72
C ASP A 230 12.10 -23.08 8.24
N ILE A 231 11.00 -22.39 7.93
CA ILE A 231 10.66 -22.04 6.56
C ILE A 231 11.81 -21.16 6.03
N GLY A 232 12.77 -21.77 5.33
CA GLY A 232 13.97 -21.11 4.77
C GLY A 232 13.67 -20.16 3.60
N LYS A 233 12.49 -19.54 3.59
CA LYS A 233 12.05 -18.56 2.59
C LYS A 233 12.45 -17.18 3.03
N ILE A 234 12.63 -16.33 2.02
CA ILE A 234 12.84 -14.90 2.20
C ILE A 234 11.46 -14.25 2.15
N PHE A 235 11.12 -13.51 3.19
CA PHE A 235 9.96 -12.63 3.20
C PHE A 235 10.44 -11.21 2.98
N ALA A 236 9.67 -10.41 2.25
CA ALA A 236 10.04 -9.05 1.92
C ALA A 236 8.90 -8.08 2.24
N GLY A 237 9.28 -6.85 2.52
CA GLY A 237 8.37 -5.73 2.69
C GLY A 237 9.00 -4.47 2.14
N TYR A 238 8.16 -3.51 1.76
CA TYR A 238 8.59 -2.27 1.13
C TYR A 238 7.89 -1.10 1.80
N ALA A 239 8.51 0.07 1.75
CA ALA A 239 7.90 1.29 2.25
C ALA A 239 8.54 2.52 1.62
N SER A 240 7.72 3.52 1.32
CA SER A 240 8.18 4.90 1.13
C SER A 240 7.84 5.77 2.32
N HIS A 241 8.74 6.68 2.66
CA HIS A 241 8.53 7.70 3.69
C HIS A 241 9.56 8.84 3.51
N SER A 242 9.18 10.08 3.83
CA SER A 242 10.10 11.25 3.73
C SER A 242 11.34 11.10 4.61
N ASN A 243 11.17 10.58 5.82
CA ASN A 243 12.25 10.08 6.66
C ASN A 243 12.55 8.59 6.40
N ILE A 244 13.78 8.30 5.97
CA ILE A 244 14.27 6.96 5.64
C ILE A 244 14.34 6.00 6.85
N TYR A 245 14.45 6.49 8.09
CA TYR A 245 14.31 5.64 9.28
C TYR A 245 12.90 5.01 9.33
N PHE A 246 11.86 5.82 9.15
CA PHE A 246 10.48 5.33 9.12
C PHE A 246 10.21 4.48 7.87
N ALA A 247 10.86 4.75 6.73
CA ALA A 247 10.80 3.85 5.58
C ALA A 247 11.38 2.46 5.92
N MET A 248 12.54 2.39 6.57
CA MET A 248 13.11 1.11 7.01
C MET A 248 12.22 0.38 8.01
N GLU A 249 11.71 1.09 9.01
CA GLU A 249 10.83 0.53 10.03
C GLU A 249 9.59 -0.11 9.39
N ARG A 250 8.92 0.63 8.51
CA ARG A 250 7.71 0.15 7.82
C ARG A 250 8.00 -1.02 6.88
N ALA A 251 9.11 -0.98 6.15
CA ALA A 251 9.52 -2.08 5.28
C ALA A 251 9.78 -3.37 6.09
N LEU A 252 10.41 -3.25 7.27
CA LEU A 252 10.59 -4.38 8.19
C LEU A 252 9.25 -4.90 8.71
N PHE A 253 8.34 -4.03 9.13
CA PHE A 253 7.03 -4.45 9.63
C PHE A 253 6.23 -5.18 8.55
N GLU A 254 6.32 -4.73 7.31
CA GLU A 254 5.67 -5.37 6.18
C GLU A 254 6.28 -6.74 5.84
N ALA A 255 7.59 -6.89 5.97
CA ALA A 255 8.26 -8.18 5.82
C ALA A 255 7.80 -9.18 6.89
N ILE A 256 7.66 -8.73 8.15
CA ILE A 256 7.16 -9.53 9.27
C ILE A 256 5.69 -9.90 9.04
N GLN A 257 4.84 -8.95 8.68
CA GLN A 257 3.44 -9.19 8.36
C GLN A 257 3.29 -10.19 7.20
N SER A 258 4.15 -10.10 6.18
CA SER A 258 4.17 -11.05 5.06
C SER A 258 4.48 -12.47 5.54
N LYS A 259 5.49 -12.64 6.42
CA LYS A 259 5.83 -13.93 7.04
C LYS A 259 4.66 -14.49 7.85
N VAL A 260 4.09 -13.69 8.74
CA VAL A 260 2.95 -14.08 9.58
C VAL A 260 1.73 -14.43 8.72
N GLY A 261 1.47 -13.67 7.66
CA GLY A 261 0.41 -13.95 6.69
C GLY A 261 0.55 -15.33 6.06
N VAL A 262 1.76 -15.72 5.63
CA VAL A 262 2.02 -17.08 5.12
C VAL A 262 1.79 -18.14 6.20
N ILE A 263 2.35 -17.96 7.40
CA ILE A 263 2.23 -18.93 8.51
C ILE A 263 0.76 -19.14 8.89
N SER A 264 -0.03 -18.06 8.89
CA SER A 264 -1.44 -18.10 9.29
C SER A 264 -2.33 -18.90 8.35
N GLY A 265 -1.95 -19.02 7.07
CA GLY A 265 -2.74 -19.72 6.06
C GLY A 265 -4.08 -19.05 5.72
N VAL A 266 -4.30 -17.79 6.10
CA VAL A 266 -5.60 -17.11 5.94
C VAL A 266 -5.80 -16.44 4.58
N ARG A 267 -4.77 -16.41 3.73
CA ARG A 267 -4.78 -15.69 2.45
C ARG A 267 -4.98 -16.65 1.29
N ASP A 268 -6.09 -16.47 0.58
CA ASP A 268 -6.44 -17.28 -0.61
C ASP A 268 -5.54 -17.01 -1.82
N ASP A 269 -4.82 -15.88 -1.83
CA ASP A 269 -3.90 -15.52 -2.90
C ASP A 269 -2.49 -16.12 -2.76
N ILE A 270 -2.20 -16.79 -1.64
CA ILE A 270 -0.95 -17.49 -1.41
C ILE A 270 -1.03 -18.89 -2.04
N THR A 271 -0.16 -19.16 -3.02
CA THR A 271 -0.13 -20.45 -3.70
C THR A 271 0.68 -21.51 -2.94
N ASP A 272 0.45 -22.79 -3.27
CA ASP A 272 1.15 -23.94 -2.68
C ASP A 272 2.67 -23.84 -2.76
N GLU A 273 3.21 -23.13 -3.76
CA GLU A 273 4.65 -22.90 -3.92
C GLU A 273 5.27 -22.22 -2.69
N LEU A 274 4.49 -21.39 -1.98
CA LEU A 274 4.91 -20.74 -0.73
C LEU A 274 4.82 -21.67 0.49
N TYR A 275 4.16 -22.83 0.39
CA TYR A 275 4.10 -23.87 1.42
C TYR A 275 5.02 -25.06 1.20
N VAL A 276 5.44 -25.32 -0.05
CA VAL A 276 6.43 -26.35 -0.35
C VAL A 276 7.74 -26.00 0.37
N ARG A 277 8.22 -26.90 1.25
CA ARG A 277 9.55 -26.82 1.86
C ARG A 277 10.58 -26.88 0.73
N ALA A 278 11.17 -25.75 0.40
CA ALA A 278 12.20 -25.68 -0.61
C ALA A 278 13.38 -26.57 -0.17
N SER A 279 13.64 -27.65 -0.90
CA SER A 279 14.86 -28.46 -0.77
C SER A 279 16.11 -27.72 -1.30
N LYS A 280 15.92 -26.58 -1.98
CA LYS A 280 16.97 -25.67 -2.43
C LYS A 280 16.95 -24.40 -1.57
N LYS A 281 18.07 -24.12 -0.90
CA LYS A 281 18.35 -22.81 -0.31
C LYS A 281 18.08 -21.73 -1.36
N THR A 282 17.11 -20.86 -1.14
CA THR A 282 17.03 -19.62 -1.91
C THR A 282 18.24 -18.79 -1.46
N GLU A 283 19.30 -18.79 -2.27
CA GLU A 283 20.45 -17.95 -2.01
C GLU A 283 20.03 -16.49 -2.12
N LEU A 284 20.38 -15.69 -1.11
CA LEU A 284 20.32 -14.24 -1.23
C LEU A 284 21.30 -13.89 -2.34
N LYS A 285 20.78 -13.43 -3.48
CA LYS A 285 21.65 -12.88 -4.53
C LYS A 285 22.30 -11.63 -3.96
N GLU A 286 23.62 -11.67 -3.77
CA GLU A 286 24.40 -10.49 -3.42
C GLU A 286 24.10 -9.39 -4.45
N SER A 287 23.73 -8.20 -3.96
CA SER A 287 23.58 -7.06 -4.85
C SER A 287 24.98 -6.68 -5.37
N PRO A 288 25.20 -6.58 -6.69
CA PRO A 288 26.51 -6.22 -7.23
C PRO A 288 26.94 -4.79 -6.87
N ARG A 289 26.04 -3.98 -6.27
CA ARG A 289 26.30 -2.59 -5.90
C ARG A 289 25.98 -2.37 -4.41
N ILE A 290 27.03 -2.41 -3.60
CA ILE A 290 27.00 -1.99 -2.20
C ILE A 290 27.28 -0.49 -2.18
N GLU A 291 26.24 0.35 -2.10
CA GLU A 291 26.45 1.75 -1.76
C GLU A 291 26.46 1.85 -0.24
N ARG A 292 27.65 2.07 0.31
CA ARG A 292 27.82 2.28 1.75
C ARG A 292 27.28 3.65 2.13
N MET A 293 25.97 3.73 2.36
CA MET A 293 25.37 4.91 2.96
C MET A 293 25.28 4.70 4.47
N LEU A 294 26.25 5.29 5.20
CA LEU A 294 26.12 5.49 6.65
C LEU A 294 25.09 6.58 6.84
N LEU A 295 23.83 6.17 6.99
CA LEU A 295 22.77 7.10 7.20
C LEU A 295 22.75 7.55 8.67
N ASN A 296 23.04 8.83 8.86
CA ASN A 296 22.75 9.51 10.12
C ASN A 296 21.28 9.95 10.06
N TYR A 297 20.39 9.13 10.59
CA TYR A 297 18.97 9.45 10.62
C TYR A 297 18.67 10.39 11.79
N ALA A 298 18.40 11.66 11.51
CA ALA A 298 17.76 12.53 12.48
C ALA A 298 16.29 12.10 12.62
N LEU A 299 15.86 11.82 13.86
CA LEU A 299 14.45 11.64 14.18
C LEU A 299 13.82 13.02 14.27
N TYR A 300 13.09 13.42 13.23
CA TYR A 300 12.24 14.60 13.25
C TYR A 300 10.87 14.23 12.69
N GLU A 301 9.84 14.74 13.32
CA GLU A 301 8.46 14.57 12.88
C GLU A 301 8.04 15.78 12.05
N ILE A 302 7.55 15.52 10.84
CA ILE A 302 6.93 16.51 9.98
C ILE A 302 5.42 16.45 10.23
N SER A 303 4.77 17.59 10.34
CA SER A 303 3.31 17.63 10.48
C SER A 303 2.61 17.17 9.20
N VAL A 304 1.40 16.62 9.31
CA VAL A 304 0.58 16.21 8.15
C VAL A 304 0.41 17.35 7.13
N SER A 305 0.15 18.57 7.61
CA SER A 305 -0.01 19.75 6.75
C SER A 305 1.26 20.10 5.98
N GLU A 306 2.42 19.95 6.61
CA GLU A 306 3.72 20.23 6.00
C GLU A 306 4.12 19.14 4.99
N GLU A 307 3.95 17.87 5.34
CA GLU A 307 4.19 16.75 4.42
C GLU A 307 3.29 16.84 3.18
N PHE A 308 2.00 17.15 3.36
CA PHE A 308 1.07 17.37 2.25
C PHE A 308 1.52 18.49 1.31
N LYS A 309 1.99 19.63 1.85
CA LYS A 309 2.55 20.72 1.04
C LYS A 309 3.82 20.30 0.30
N ASN A 310 4.70 19.53 0.95
CA ASN A 310 5.91 19.02 0.34
C ASN A 310 5.59 18.12 -0.85
N ILE A 311 4.61 17.22 -0.73
CA ILE A 311 4.16 16.37 -1.83
C ILE A 311 3.65 17.20 -3.01
N LYS A 312 2.81 18.22 -2.78
CA LYS A 312 2.31 19.10 -3.86
C LYS A 312 3.45 19.80 -4.61
N ASN A 313 4.47 20.26 -3.87
CA ASN A 313 5.65 20.90 -4.43
C ASN A 313 6.49 19.91 -5.26
N ILE A 314 6.72 18.69 -4.75
CA ILE A 314 7.44 17.62 -5.46
C ILE A 314 6.73 17.29 -6.77
N LEU A 315 5.41 17.07 -6.74
CA LEU A 315 4.62 16.80 -7.95
C LEU A 315 4.81 17.91 -8.99
N SER A 316 4.74 19.18 -8.56
CA SER A 316 4.91 20.34 -9.42
C SER A 316 6.32 20.41 -10.05
N GLN A 317 7.37 20.13 -9.28
CA GLN A 317 8.75 20.10 -9.76
C GLN A 317 8.98 19.01 -10.80
N HIS A 318 8.28 17.88 -10.67
CA HIS A 318 8.39 16.75 -11.58
C HIS A 318 7.39 16.78 -12.75
N LYS A 319 6.61 17.87 -12.92
CA LYS A 319 5.54 18.00 -13.93
C LYS A 319 4.51 16.87 -13.85
N LYS A 320 4.19 16.46 -12.63
CA LYS A 320 3.19 15.44 -12.32
C LYS A 320 2.03 16.05 -11.53
N ASP A 321 0.88 15.40 -11.58
CA ASP A 321 -0.23 15.61 -10.64
C ASP A 321 -0.64 14.28 -10.00
N LEU A 322 -1.49 14.37 -8.99
CA LEU A 322 -2.29 13.25 -8.50
C LEU A 322 -3.74 13.46 -8.90
N ALA A 323 -4.26 12.59 -9.75
CA ALA A 323 -5.69 12.44 -9.93
C ALA A 323 -6.20 11.52 -8.81
N TYR A 324 -7.21 11.94 -8.05
CA TYR A 324 -7.77 11.12 -6.98
C TYR A 324 -9.29 11.02 -7.08
N TYR A 325 -9.81 9.90 -6.61
CA TYR A 325 -11.23 9.67 -6.33
C TYR A 325 -11.42 9.49 -4.84
N CYS A 326 -12.38 10.21 -4.25
CA CYS A 326 -12.68 10.15 -2.83
C CYS A 326 -13.94 9.31 -2.61
N TYR A 327 -13.82 8.13 -2.00
CA TYR A 327 -14.96 7.24 -1.74
C TYR A 327 -15.80 7.74 -0.56
N ILE A 328 -15.12 8.29 0.46
CA ILE A 328 -15.75 8.90 1.62
C ILE A 328 -14.79 9.91 2.24
N GLN A 329 -15.33 11.02 2.73
CA GLN A 329 -14.62 12.00 3.54
C GLN A 329 -15.51 12.38 4.74
N SER A 330 -15.29 11.69 5.86
CA SER A 330 -16.09 11.83 7.09
C SER A 330 -15.18 11.73 8.33
N GLU A 331 -15.57 10.99 9.37
CA GLU A 331 -14.70 10.62 10.51
C GLU A 331 -13.41 9.90 10.05
N ILE A 332 -13.52 9.15 8.96
CA ILE A 332 -12.38 8.62 8.19
C ILE A 332 -12.51 9.09 6.74
N THR A 333 -11.37 9.23 6.08
CA THR A 333 -11.27 9.47 4.65
C THR A 333 -10.72 8.22 3.97
N VAL A 334 -11.33 7.83 2.85
CA VAL A 334 -10.82 6.78 1.97
C VAL A 334 -10.79 7.34 0.56
N LEU A 335 -9.64 7.25 -0.09
CA LEU A 335 -9.44 7.72 -1.46
C LEU A 335 -8.53 6.78 -2.24
N LYS A 336 -8.58 6.88 -3.56
CA LYS A 336 -7.61 6.25 -4.45
C LYS A 336 -6.98 7.28 -5.36
N SER A 337 -5.66 7.26 -5.45
CA SER A 337 -4.88 8.19 -6.24
C SER A 337 -4.19 7.51 -7.42
N PHE A 338 -3.97 8.29 -8.47
CA PHE A 338 -3.25 7.93 -9.67
C PHE A 338 -2.23 9.02 -10.00
N LEU A 339 -1.00 8.62 -10.27
CA LEU A 339 0.02 9.54 -10.75
C LEU A 339 -0.20 9.83 -12.23
N VAL A 340 -0.34 11.10 -12.59
CA VAL A 340 -0.59 11.55 -13.96
C VAL A 340 0.42 12.60 -14.40
N ASP A 341 0.65 12.68 -15.71
CA ASP A 341 1.46 13.72 -16.34
C ASP A 341 0.62 15.00 -16.57
N ILE A 342 1.25 16.18 -16.41
CA ILE A 342 0.67 17.50 -16.69
C ILE A 342 1.20 18.08 -18.00
#